data_AF-A0A7L3UWP9-F1
#
_entry.id   AF-A0A7L3UWP9-F1
#
_cell.length_a   1.000
_cell.length_b   1.000
_cell.length_c   1.000
_cell.angle_alpha   90.00
_cell.angle_beta   90.00
_cell.angle_gamma   90.00
#
_symmetry.space_group_name_H-M   'P 1'
#
loop_
_entity.id
_entity.type
_entity.pdbx_description
1 polymer ?
#
loop_
_entity_poly.entity_id
_entity_poly.type
_entity_poly.pdbx_seq_one_letter_code
_entity_poly.pdbx_strand_id
1 'polypeptide(L)'
;PDPPQALWVEAPPPNATFRVGEGLRLLCHARGGHPAPKLTWSKDGRPLSEAPPQSRSGHVTSRALHVTLAPGDNGANFRCEAAPARQGAPPTRSAPVRLRVI
;
A
#
# COMPACT_ATOMS: atom_id res chain seq x y z
N PRO A 1 0.62 21.28 16.27
CA PRO A 1 1.48 20.81 15.17
C PRO A 1 1.00 19.45 14.63
N ASP A 2 0.45 19.41 13.41
CA ASP A 2 0.11 18.14 12.75
C ASP A 2 1.42 17.34 12.53
N PRO A 3 1.47 16.04 12.89
CA PRO A 3 2.68 15.24 12.68
C PRO A 3 3.03 15.17 11.19
N PRO A 4 4.32 15.12 10.82
CA PRO A 4 4.71 15.00 9.42
C PRO A 4 4.04 13.76 8.80
N GLN A 5 3.54 13.89 7.57
CA GLN A 5 2.92 12.78 6.85
C GLN A 5 3.91 11.61 6.77
N ALA A 6 3.66 10.58 7.57
CA ALA A 6 4.42 9.34 7.59
C ALA A 6 3.63 8.28 6.83
N LEU A 7 4.29 7.53 5.95
CA LEU A 7 3.71 6.45 5.18
C LEU A 7 4.58 5.21 5.34
N TRP A 8 3.99 4.10 5.79
CA TRP A 8 4.68 2.82 5.91
C TRP A 8 3.74 1.68 5.51
N VAL A 9 4.34 0.56 5.15
CA VAL A 9 3.62 -0.66 4.81
C VAL A 9 4.07 -1.76 5.75
N GLU A 10 3.11 -2.38 6.43
CA GLU A 10 3.29 -3.66 7.09
C GLU A 10 3.24 -4.74 5.99
N ALA A 11 4.44 -5.20 5.63
CA ALA A 11 4.68 -6.28 4.71
C ALA A 11 5.44 -7.40 5.42
N PRO A 12 5.42 -8.62 4.86
CA PRO A 12 6.29 -9.69 5.32
C PRO A 12 7.78 -9.31 5.27
N PRO A 13 8.63 -10.05 5.98
CA PRO A 13 10.08 -9.87 5.92
C PRO A 13 10.60 -9.87 4.47
N PRO A 14 11.63 -9.06 4.14
CA PRO A 14 12.15 -8.96 2.77
C PRO A 14 12.76 -10.27 2.23
N ASN A 15 13.07 -11.21 3.12
CA ASN A 15 13.56 -12.55 2.81
C ASN A 15 12.44 -13.61 2.76
N ALA A 16 11.18 -13.24 2.98
CA ALA A 16 10.06 -14.13 2.83
C ALA A 16 9.89 -14.53 1.36
N THR A 17 9.67 -15.82 1.13
CA THR A 17 9.32 -16.40 -0.16
C THR A 17 7.92 -16.94 -0.10
N PHE A 18 7.13 -16.63 -1.11
CA PHE A 18 5.74 -17.05 -1.22
C PHE A 18 5.56 -18.04 -2.37
N ARG A 19 4.49 -18.83 -2.33
CA ARG A 19 4.12 -19.71 -3.44
C ARG A 19 3.03 -19.10 -4.29
N VAL A 20 2.98 -19.52 -5.55
CA VAL A 20 1.84 -19.21 -6.43
C VAL A 20 0.55 -19.73 -5.81
N GLY A 21 -0.50 -18.92 -5.83
CA GLY A 21 -1.80 -19.20 -5.23
C GLY A 21 -1.90 -18.83 -3.74
N GLU A 22 -0.79 -18.43 -3.11
CA GLU A 22 -0.80 -18.01 -1.70
C GLU A 22 -1.45 -16.64 -1.54
N GLY A 23 -2.29 -16.50 -0.50
CA GLY A 23 -2.95 -15.25 -0.16
C GLY A 23 -2.04 -14.36 0.68
N LEU A 24 -1.67 -13.20 0.15
CA LEU A 24 -0.86 -12.21 0.85
C LEU A 24 -1.71 -11.00 1.25
N ARG A 25 -1.54 -10.57 2.50
CA ARG A 25 -2.12 -9.33 3.03
C ARG A 25 -1.01 -8.30 3.26
N LEU A 26 -1.08 -7.19 2.53
CA LEU A 26 -0.26 -6.00 2.76
C LEU A 26 -1.11 -4.93 3.43
N LEU A 27 -0.58 -4.25 4.44
CA LEU A 27 -1.31 -3.19 5.14
C LEU A 27 -0.53 -1.89 5.09
N CYS A 28 -1.09 -0.89 4.42
CA CYS A 28 -0.50 0.43 4.34
C CYS A 28 -1.06 1.33 5.43
N HIS A 29 -0.21 2.15 6.04
CA HIS A 29 -0.58 3.13 7.05
C HIS A 29 -0.02 4.50 6.69
N ALA A 30 -0.85 5.50 6.80
CA ALA A 30 -0.49 6.91 6.68
C ALA A 30 -0.90 7.65 7.94
N ARG A 31 0.03 8.33 8.59
CA ARG A 31 -0.23 9.18 9.74
C ARG A 31 -0.12 10.66 9.35
N GLY A 32 -1.11 11.45 9.74
CA GLY A 32 -1.19 12.89 9.48
C GLY A 32 -1.97 13.25 8.21
N GLY A 33 -2.04 14.55 7.92
CA GLY A 33 -2.80 15.09 6.79
C GLY A 33 -4.23 15.48 7.16
N HIS A 34 -4.57 16.73 6.86
CA HIS A 34 -5.91 17.27 7.05
C HIS A 34 -6.35 18.01 5.77
N PRO A 35 -7.34 17.50 5.01
CA PRO A 35 -8.09 16.25 5.21
C PRO A 35 -7.22 14.99 5.06
N ALA A 36 -7.73 13.85 5.57
CA ALA A 36 -7.04 12.57 5.53
C ALA A 36 -6.59 12.20 4.10
N PRO A 37 -5.36 11.69 3.93
CA PRO A 37 -4.87 11.31 2.61
C PRO A 37 -5.65 10.11 2.07
N LYS A 38 -5.71 10.01 0.74
CA LYS A 38 -6.22 8.85 0.02
C LYS A 38 -5.08 7.87 -0.23
N LEU A 39 -5.24 6.64 0.28
CA LEU A 39 -4.29 5.56 0.05
C LEU A 39 -4.66 4.75 -1.19
N THR A 40 -3.72 4.63 -2.12
CA THR A 40 -3.85 3.82 -3.32
C THR A 40 -2.75 2.79 -3.38
N TRP A 41 -3.10 1.57 -3.78
CA TRP A 41 -2.14 0.53 -4.06
C TRP A 41 -1.84 0.52 -5.55
N SER A 42 -0.58 0.33 -5.91
CA SER A 42 -0.15 0.10 -7.28
C SER A 42 0.78 -1.10 -7.35
N LYS A 43 0.74 -1.82 -8.46
CA LYS A 43 1.62 -2.95 -8.78
C LYS A 43 2.31 -2.63 -10.10
N ASP A 44 3.63 -2.54 -10.06
CA ASP A 44 4.45 -2.21 -11.25
C ASP A 44 3.98 -0.93 -11.97
N GLY A 45 3.54 0.06 -11.18
CA GLY A 45 3.02 1.34 -11.67
C GLY A 45 1.55 1.33 -12.09
N ARG A 46 0.87 0.17 -12.04
CA ARG A 46 -0.56 0.06 -12.35
C ARG A 46 -1.40 0.12 -11.08
N PRO A 47 -2.42 1.00 -10.98
CA PRO A 47 -3.26 1.10 -9.79
C PRO A 47 -4.09 -0.19 -9.61
N LEU A 48 -4.15 -0.66 -8.37
CA LEU A 48 -4.97 -1.79 -7.94
C LEU A 48 -6.29 -1.26 -7.36
N SER A 49 -7.38 -1.47 -8.10
CA SER A 49 -8.72 -1.04 -7.71
C SER A 49 -9.36 -1.98 -6.67
N GLU A 50 -8.94 -3.24 -6.61
CA GLU A 50 -9.56 -4.31 -5.81
C GLU A 50 -9.15 -4.33 -4.32
N ALA A 51 -8.50 -3.27 -3.83
CA ALA A 51 -8.20 -3.17 -2.40
C ALA A 51 -9.44 -2.71 -1.60
N PRO A 52 -9.68 -3.28 -0.41
CA PRO A 52 -10.71 -2.83 0.52
C PRO A 52 -10.72 -1.29 0.73
N PRO A 53 -11.86 -0.72 1.15
CA PRO A 53 -11.93 0.68 1.52
C PRO A 53 -10.90 0.98 2.62
N GLN A 54 -10.28 2.16 2.53
CA GLN A 54 -9.36 2.62 3.58
C GLN A 54 -10.14 2.87 4.88
N SER A 55 -9.53 2.51 6.00
CA SER A 55 -10.05 2.77 7.34
C SER A 55 -9.31 3.96 7.95
N ARG A 56 -9.97 4.72 8.82
CA ARG A 56 -9.36 5.85 9.53
C ARG A 56 -9.56 5.67 11.02
N SER A 57 -8.44 5.64 11.74
CA SER A 57 -8.39 5.59 13.21
C SER A 57 -7.66 6.83 13.71
N GLY A 58 -8.42 7.87 14.07
CA GLY A 58 -7.88 9.17 14.50
C GLY A 58 -7.07 9.87 13.39
N HIS A 59 -5.77 10.08 13.64
CA HIS A 59 -4.83 10.68 12.69
C HIS A 59 -4.13 9.65 11.79
N VAL A 60 -4.52 8.38 11.84
CA VAL A 60 -3.94 7.31 11.01
C VAL A 60 -4.99 6.79 10.05
N THR A 61 -4.71 6.86 8.75
CA THR A 61 -5.45 6.20 7.69
C THR A 61 -4.72 4.91 7.32
N SER A 62 -5.43 3.80 7.19
CA SER A 62 -4.85 2.53 6.76
C SER A 62 -5.63 1.92 5.61
N ARG A 63 -4.95 1.18 4.73
CA ARG A 63 -5.59 0.46 3.62
C ARG A 63 -4.93 -0.89 3.41
N ALA A 64 -5.73 -1.94 3.58
CA ALA A 64 -5.30 -3.29 3.28
C ALA A 64 -5.31 -3.54 1.76
N LEU A 65 -4.42 -4.40 1.31
CA LEU A 65 -4.45 -5.05 0.01
C LEU A 65 -4.38 -6.55 0.25
N HIS A 66 -5.37 -7.27 -0.27
CA HIS A 66 -5.36 -8.71 -0.33
C HIS A 66 -5.06 -9.10 -1.77
N VAL A 67 -3.97 -9.84 -1.98
CA VAL A 67 -3.55 -10.30 -3.30
C VAL A 67 -3.30 -11.79 -3.24
N THR A 68 -3.84 -12.52 -4.22
CA THR A 68 -3.48 -13.91 -4.46
C THR A 68 -2.30 -13.92 -5.41
N LEU A 69 -1.19 -14.48 -4.97
CA LEU A 69 0.07 -14.38 -5.71
C LEU A 69 0.04 -15.19 -6.99
N ALA A 70 0.33 -14.53 -8.11
CA ALA A 70 0.46 -15.14 -9.42
C ALA A 70 1.93 -15.44 -9.76
N PRO A 71 2.23 -16.32 -10.74
CA PRO A 71 3.60 -16.55 -11.19
C PRO A 71 4.30 -15.27 -11.66
N GLY A 72 3.55 -14.34 -12.24
CA GLY A 72 4.04 -13.03 -12.68
C GLY A 72 4.29 -12.02 -11.56
N ASP A 73 4.03 -12.38 -10.29
CA ASP A 73 4.21 -11.48 -9.14
C ASP A 73 5.62 -11.58 -8.55
N ASN A 74 6.42 -12.54 -9.03
CA ASN A 74 7.81 -12.67 -8.61
C ASN A 74 8.61 -11.44 -9.04
N GLY A 75 9.13 -10.68 -8.06
CA GLY A 75 9.83 -9.42 -8.32
C GLY A 75 8.90 -8.23 -8.59
N ALA A 76 7.57 -8.42 -8.53
CA ALA A 76 6.62 -7.33 -8.68
C ALA A 76 6.79 -6.30 -7.56
N ASN A 77 6.69 -5.03 -7.92
CA ASN A 77 6.84 -3.90 -7.01
C ASN A 77 5.46 -3.39 -6.62
N PHE A 78 4.97 -3.86 -5.47
CA PHE A 78 3.76 -3.36 -4.84
C PHE A 78 4.08 -2.07 -4.10
N ARG A 79 3.35 -1.00 -4.38
CA ARG A 79 3.60 0.30 -3.79
C ARG A 79 2.31 0.84 -3.22
N CYS A 80 2.34 1.27 -1.97
CA CYS A 80 1.30 2.12 -1.42
C CYS A 80 1.66 3.58 -1.68
N GLU A 81 0.69 4.36 -2.12
CA GLU A 81 0.83 5.77 -2.44
C GLU A 81 -0.20 6.56 -1.65
N ALA A 82 0.25 7.62 -0.98
CA ALA A 82 -0.61 8.54 -0.26
C ALA A 82 -0.75 9.82 -1.08
N ALA A 83 -1.96 10.07 -1.56
CA ALA A 83 -2.32 11.31 -2.23
C ALA A 83 -3.15 12.21 -1.29
N PRO A 84 -3.08 13.53 -1.40
CA PRO A 84 -4.00 14.41 -0.71
C PRO A 84 -5.45 14.12 -1.14
N ALA A 85 -6.46 14.44 -0.31
CA ALA A 85 -7.86 14.16 -0.62
C ALA A 85 -8.43 14.91 -1.87
N ARG A 86 -7.63 15.80 -2.47
CA ARG A 86 -8.00 16.55 -3.67
C ARG A 86 -7.82 15.66 -4.92
N GLN A 87 -8.84 15.60 -5.77
CA GLN A 87 -8.80 14.81 -6.99
C GLN A 87 -7.68 15.29 -7.91
N GLY A 88 -6.96 14.37 -8.53
CA GLY A 88 -5.86 14.68 -9.45
C GLY A 88 -4.56 15.16 -8.80
N ALA A 89 -4.46 15.19 -7.46
CA ALA A 89 -3.18 15.48 -6.83
C ALA A 89 -2.21 14.31 -6.96
N PRO A 90 -0.92 14.60 -7.24
CA PRO A 90 0.10 13.58 -7.24
C PRO A 90 0.29 13.02 -5.82
N PRO A 91 0.67 11.74 -5.70
CA PRO A 91 1.02 11.15 -4.42
C PRO A 91 2.22 11.87 -3.81
N THR A 92 2.08 12.29 -2.56
CA THR A 92 3.15 13.01 -1.82
C THR A 92 4.13 12.05 -1.17
N ARG A 93 3.68 10.83 -0.87
CA ARG A 93 4.49 9.77 -0.25
C ARG A 93 4.21 8.45 -0.95
N SER A 94 5.23 7.61 -1.07
CA SER A 94 5.09 6.23 -1.51
C SER A 94 5.95 5.28 -0.68
N ALA A 95 5.46 4.05 -0.50
CA ALA A 95 6.10 2.99 0.25
C ALA A 95 6.10 1.71 -0.61
N PRO A 96 7.23 1.36 -1.25
CA PRO A 96 7.36 0.17 -2.09
C PRO A 96 7.65 -1.10 -1.28
N VAL A 97 7.20 -2.24 -1.81
CA VAL A 97 7.35 -3.59 -1.30
C VAL A 97 7.60 -4.50 -2.50
N ARG A 98 8.71 -5.23 -2.47
CA ARG A 98 9.04 -6.23 -3.48
C ARG A 98 8.76 -7.61 -2.94
N LEU A 99 8.05 -8.42 -3.71
CA LEU A 99 7.73 -9.79 -3.33
C LEU A 99 8.65 -10.76 -4.04
N ARG A 100 8.91 -11.90 -3.38
CA ARG A 100 9.65 -13.02 -3.96
C ARG A 100 8.71 -14.22 -3.99
N VAL A 101 8.31 -14.61 -5.20
CA VAL A 101 7.40 -15.75 -5.43
C VAL A 101 8.19 -16.87 -6.09
N ILE A 102 8.08 -18.09 -5.55
CA ILE A 102 8.82 -19.29 -5.99
C ILE A 102 7.88 -20.39 -6.45
#